data_AF-A0A257LP62-F1
#
_entry.id   AF-A0A257LP62-F1
#
_cell.length_a   1.000
_cell.length_b   1.000
_cell.length_c   1.000
_cell.angle_alpha   90.00
_cell.angle_beta   90.00
_cell.angle_gamma   90.00
#
_symmetry.space_group_name_H-M   'P 1'
#
loop_
_entity.id
_entity.type
_entity.pdbx_description
1 polymer ?
#
loop_
_entity_poly.entity_id
_entity_poly.type
_entity_poly.pdbx_seq_one_letter_code
_entity_poly.pdbx_strand_id
1 'polypeptide(L)'
;MEAIEDAELARLIVEEKLGTIKGFGEALVQKVTELHTTGRLEFFEKLKASVEPGLVELLQIPGLGPKKIKALHDKLGIASIAALSEACAAGFGKKTQEKIVAGIKNREAYGRRHLWWDAWEIAEPIVQGIRGLSAVRRAEAAGSLRRGMETVGDLDFIVAATDVAPVVEWFTTMAGVKEVTAKGETKASV
;
A
#
# COMPACT_ATOMS: atom_id res chain seq x y z
N MET A 1 13.95 15.89 1.59
CA MET A 1 13.33 16.34 0.34
C MET A 1 12.27 17.32 0.76
N GLU A 2 12.51 18.60 0.57
CA GLU A 2 11.59 19.66 0.96
C GLU A 2 10.35 19.56 0.07
N ALA A 3 9.16 19.58 0.66
CA ALA A 3 7.93 19.52 -0.12
C ALA A 3 7.74 20.87 -0.84
N ILE A 4 7.49 20.83 -2.14
CA ILE A 4 7.17 22.04 -2.90
C ILE A 4 5.69 22.34 -2.66
N GLU A 5 5.41 23.48 -2.04
CA GLU A 5 4.05 23.97 -1.84
C GLU A 5 3.44 24.46 -3.16
N ASP A 6 2.11 24.49 -3.25
CA ASP A 6 1.38 24.80 -4.50
C ASP A 6 1.77 26.17 -5.07
N ALA A 7 1.91 27.19 -4.21
CA ALA A 7 2.34 28.53 -4.62
C ALA A 7 3.77 28.55 -5.21
N GLU A 8 4.67 27.72 -4.68
CA GLU A 8 6.04 27.61 -5.19
C GLU A 8 6.08 26.82 -6.50
N LEU A 9 5.25 25.77 -6.63
CA LEU A 9 5.10 25.04 -7.88
C LEU A 9 4.59 25.95 -9.00
N ALA A 10 3.55 26.75 -8.72
CA ALA A 10 3.00 27.72 -9.66
C ALA A 10 4.07 28.72 -10.12
N ARG A 11 4.88 29.23 -9.19
CA ARG A 11 5.99 30.14 -9.50
C ARG A 11 7.03 29.48 -10.42
N LEU A 12 7.46 28.27 -10.11
CA LEU A 12 8.45 27.53 -10.90
C LEU A 12 7.97 27.18 -12.31
N ILE A 13 6.66 26.98 -12.49
CA ILE A 13 6.05 26.79 -13.81
C ILE A 13 6.08 28.09 -14.61
N VAL A 14 5.63 29.21 -14.01
CA VAL A 14 5.60 30.52 -14.68
C VAL A 14 6.99 31.02 -15.04
N GLU A 15 7.98 30.78 -14.17
CA GLU A 15 9.38 31.15 -14.41
C GLU A 15 10.12 30.18 -15.33
N GLU A 16 9.46 29.12 -15.84
CA GLU A 16 10.06 28.03 -16.64
C GLU A 16 11.24 27.32 -15.94
N LYS A 17 11.29 27.40 -14.61
CA LYS A 17 12.38 26.84 -13.79
C LYS A 17 12.11 25.44 -13.26
N LEU A 18 10.93 24.88 -13.52
CA LEU A 18 10.60 23.53 -13.06
C LEU A 18 11.62 22.46 -13.53
N GLY A 19 12.20 22.64 -14.73
CA GLY A 19 13.24 21.75 -15.26
C GLY A 19 14.59 21.82 -14.55
N THR A 20 14.82 22.82 -13.69
CA THR A 20 16.03 22.91 -12.86
C THR A 20 16.01 21.92 -11.69
N ILE A 21 14.83 21.37 -11.37
CA ILE A 21 14.68 20.37 -10.32
C ILE A 21 15.25 19.05 -10.80
N LYS A 22 16.17 18.48 -10.01
CA LYS A 22 16.75 17.16 -10.30
C LYS A 22 15.65 16.11 -10.49
N GLY A 23 15.61 15.49 -11.67
CA GLY A 23 14.63 14.49 -12.03
C GLY A 23 13.46 15.01 -12.88
N PHE A 24 13.32 16.33 -13.07
CA PHE A 24 12.32 16.93 -13.95
C PHE A 24 12.90 17.19 -15.34
N GLY A 25 12.88 16.16 -16.19
CA GLY A 25 13.14 16.33 -17.62
C GLY A 25 11.96 16.99 -18.35
N GLU A 26 12.16 17.35 -19.62
CA GLU A 26 11.17 18.04 -20.47
C GLU A 26 9.78 17.40 -20.41
N ALA A 27 9.71 16.07 -20.54
CA ALA A 27 8.43 15.35 -20.51
C ALA A 27 7.71 15.46 -19.16
N LEU A 28 8.42 15.53 -18.04
CA LEU A 28 7.81 15.71 -16.72
C LEU A 28 7.38 17.16 -16.51
N VAL A 29 8.19 18.12 -16.96
CA VAL A 29 7.84 19.55 -16.94
C VAL A 29 6.52 19.78 -17.68
N GLN A 30 6.40 19.27 -18.91
CA GLN A 30 5.17 19.39 -19.71
C GLN A 30 3.95 18.81 -18.98
N LYS A 31 4.06 17.58 -18.46
CA LYS A 31 2.94 16.90 -17.78
C LYS A 31 2.51 17.58 -16.49
N VAL A 32 3.47 18.07 -15.71
CA VAL A 32 3.18 18.76 -14.44
C VAL A 32 2.56 20.14 -14.71
N THR A 33 3.07 20.87 -15.71
CA THR A 33 2.46 22.13 -16.15
C THR A 33 1.03 21.93 -16.65
N GLU A 34 0.77 20.92 -17.50
CA GLU A 34 -0.57 20.59 -17.98
C GLU A 34 -1.52 20.25 -16.81
N LEU A 35 -1.06 19.40 -15.89
CA LEU A 35 -1.86 18.97 -14.75
C LEU A 35 -2.18 20.12 -13.79
N HIS A 36 -1.21 21.00 -13.54
CA HIS A 36 -1.41 22.17 -12.69
C HIS A 36 -2.36 23.20 -13.33
N THR A 37 -2.20 23.48 -14.62
CA THR A 37 -2.98 24.53 -15.31
C THR A 37 -4.41 24.09 -15.66
N THR A 38 -4.62 22.83 -16.01
CA THR A 38 -5.92 22.33 -16.48
C THR A 38 -6.66 21.46 -15.45
N GLY A 39 -5.97 21.02 -14.41
CA GLY A 39 -6.46 19.99 -13.48
C GLY A 39 -6.58 18.60 -14.12
N ARG A 40 -6.10 18.41 -15.35
CA ARG A 40 -6.18 17.16 -16.13
C ARG A 40 -4.85 16.84 -16.79
N LEU A 41 -4.67 15.57 -17.14
CA LEU A 41 -3.50 15.10 -17.85
C LEU A 41 -3.95 14.14 -18.94
N GLU A 42 -3.93 14.59 -20.19
CA GLU A 42 -4.45 13.83 -21.33
C GLU A 42 -3.73 12.49 -21.49
N PHE A 43 -2.41 12.47 -21.24
CA PHE A 43 -1.63 11.22 -21.21
C PHE A 43 -2.20 10.20 -20.22
N PHE A 44 -2.59 10.65 -19.02
CA PHE A 44 -3.19 9.79 -18.01
C PHE A 44 -4.58 9.31 -18.42
N GLU A 45 -5.42 10.20 -18.97
CA GLU A 45 -6.76 9.84 -19.43
C GLU A 45 -6.71 8.81 -20.58
N LYS A 46 -5.84 9.02 -21.57
CA LYS A 46 -5.61 8.06 -22.67
C LYS A 46 -5.09 6.72 -22.16
N LEU A 47 -4.12 6.73 -21.25
CA LEU A 47 -3.57 5.51 -20.68
C LEU A 47 -4.63 4.76 -19.86
N LYS A 48 -5.41 5.48 -19.05
CA LYS A 48 -6.51 4.92 -18.26
C LYS A 48 -7.59 4.32 -19.17
N ALA A 49 -7.94 4.98 -20.27
CA ALA A 49 -8.90 4.46 -21.25
C ALA A 49 -8.38 3.25 -22.02
N SER A 50 -7.05 3.10 -22.17
CA SER A 50 -6.44 1.94 -22.84
C SER A 50 -6.44 0.66 -22.01
N VAL A 51 -6.81 0.73 -20.73
CA VAL A 51 -6.80 -0.40 -19.79
C VAL A 51 -8.20 -0.60 -19.24
N GLU A 52 -8.73 -1.82 -19.35
CA GLU A 52 -10.03 -2.15 -18.77
C GLU A 52 -10.01 -1.95 -17.24
N PRO A 53 -11.01 -1.27 -16.64
CA PRO A 53 -11.01 -0.94 -15.21
C PRO A 53 -10.81 -2.15 -14.30
N GLY A 54 -11.40 -3.30 -14.65
CA GLY A 54 -11.28 -4.49 -13.84
C GLY A 54 -9.86 -5.09 -13.80
N LEU A 55 -9.00 -4.83 -14.80
CA LEU A 55 -7.57 -5.21 -14.72
C LEU A 55 -6.82 -4.42 -13.66
N VAL A 56 -7.22 -3.17 -13.43
CA VAL A 56 -6.66 -2.34 -12.35
C VAL A 56 -7.12 -2.86 -11.00
N GLU A 57 -8.36 -3.34 -10.88
CA GLU A 57 -8.85 -3.96 -9.65
C GLU A 57 -8.10 -5.25 -9.30
N LEU A 58 -7.73 -6.05 -10.32
CA LEU A 58 -6.94 -7.26 -10.12
C LEU A 58 -5.54 -6.99 -9.52
N LEU A 59 -4.97 -5.79 -9.74
CA LEU A 59 -3.69 -5.38 -9.11
C LEU A 59 -3.80 -5.25 -7.59
N GLN A 60 -5.00 -5.08 -7.06
CA GLN A 60 -5.24 -4.99 -5.62
C GLN A 60 -5.25 -6.35 -4.94
N ILE A 61 -5.20 -7.45 -5.69
CA ILE A 61 -5.10 -8.81 -5.15
C ILE A 61 -3.63 -9.10 -4.83
N PRO A 62 -3.27 -9.35 -3.56
CA PRO A 62 -1.90 -9.71 -3.19
C PRO A 62 -1.37 -10.88 -4.01
N GLY A 63 -0.16 -10.74 -4.54
CA GLY A 63 0.50 -11.78 -5.36
C GLY A 63 0.15 -11.76 -6.87
N LEU A 64 -0.77 -10.89 -7.30
CA LEU A 64 -1.08 -10.62 -8.71
C LEU A 64 -0.40 -9.32 -9.18
N GLY A 65 0.77 -9.46 -9.79
CA GLY A 65 1.45 -8.34 -10.45
C GLY A 65 0.99 -8.11 -11.90
N PRO A 66 1.33 -6.96 -12.51
CA PRO A 66 0.89 -6.58 -13.85
C PRO A 66 1.16 -7.65 -14.92
N LYS A 67 2.32 -8.31 -14.86
CA LYS A 67 2.69 -9.38 -15.80
C LYS A 67 1.76 -10.59 -15.73
N LYS A 68 1.36 -10.99 -14.52
CA LYS A 68 0.45 -12.13 -14.33
C LYS A 68 -0.96 -11.76 -14.79
N ILE A 69 -1.43 -10.57 -14.43
CA ILE A 69 -2.75 -10.07 -14.84
C ILE A 69 -2.83 -9.99 -16.37
N LYS A 70 -1.81 -9.44 -17.02
CA LYS A 70 -1.73 -9.43 -18.49
C LYS A 70 -1.79 -10.84 -19.07
N ALA A 71 -1.02 -11.79 -18.54
CA ALA A 71 -1.06 -13.17 -19.01
C ALA A 71 -2.42 -13.86 -18.80
N LEU A 72 -3.13 -13.52 -17.72
CA LEU A 72 -4.48 -14.01 -17.43
C LEU A 72 -5.51 -13.42 -18.39
N HIS A 73 -5.42 -12.12 -18.65
CA HIS A 73 -6.28 -11.43 -19.61
C HIS A 73 -6.04 -11.93 -21.04
N ASP A 74 -4.79 -11.92 -21.51
CA ASP A 74 -4.43 -12.33 -22.88
C ASP A 74 -4.80 -13.81 -23.17
N LYS A 75 -4.72 -14.71 -22.18
CA LYS A 75 -4.98 -16.15 -22.38
C LYS A 75 -6.40 -16.60 -22.05
N LEU A 76 -7.02 -16.01 -21.03
CA LEU A 76 -8.29 -16.48 -20.47
C LEU A 76 -9.39 -15.42 -20.54
N GLY A 77 -9.10 -14.23 -21.07
CA GLY A 77 -10.07 -13.12 -21.13
C GLY A 77 -10.46 -12.59 -19.76
N ILE A 78 -9.67 -12.86 -18.71
CA ILE A 78 -10.00 -12.45 -17.35
C ILE A 78 -9.81 -10.95 -17.21
N ALA A 79 -10.92 -10.22 -17.10
CA ALA A 79 -10.96 -8.78 -16.89
C ALA A 79 -11.61 -8.38 -15.56
N SER A 80 -12.01 -9.33 -14.71
CA SER A 80 -12.67 -9.04 -13.43
C SER A 80 -12.33 -10.06 -12.33
N ILE A 81 -12.58 -9.70 -11.08
CA ILE A 81 -12.37 -10.58 -9.91
C ILE A 81 -13.31 -11.79 -9.98
N ALA A 82 -14.54 -11.60 -10.44
CA ALA A 82 -15.51 -12.68 -10.62
C ALA A 82 -15.00 -13.70 -11.66
N ALA A 83 -14.60 -13.21 -12.84
CA ALA A 83 -14.02 -14.06 -13.89
C ALA A 83 -12.76 -14.79 -13.42
N LEU A 84 -11.91 -14.12 -12.63
CA LEU A 84 -10.74 -14.75 -12.02
C LEU A 84 -11.13 -15.87 -11.05
N SER A 85 -12.16 -15.65 -10.23
CA SER A 85 -12.63 -16.62 -9.24
C SER A 85 -13.17 -17.89 -9.90
N GLU A 86 -13.97 -17.73 -10.95
CA GLU A 86 -14.50 -18.83 -11.76
C GLU A 86 -13.37 -19.60 -12.46
N ALA A 87 -12.46 -18.89 -13.13
CA ALA A 87 -11.33 -19.52 -13.80
C ALA A 87 -10.41 -20.28 -12.82
N CYS A 88 -10.22 -19.75 -11.61
CA CYS A 88 -9.48 -20.40 -10.54
C CYS A 88 -10.07 -21.74 -10.11
N ALA A 89 -11.39 -21.87 -10.10
CA ALA A 89 -12.06 -23.12 -9.74
C ALA A 89 -11.87 -24.22 -10.80
N ALA A 90 -11.66 -23.85 -12.06
CA ALA A 90 -11.67 -24.79 -13.19
C ALA A 90 -10.28 -25.24 -13.67
N GLY A 91 -9.21 -24.45 -13.49
CA GLY A 91 -7.97 -24.67 -14.26
C GLY A 91 -6.63 -24.36 -13.61
N PHE A 92 -6.60 -23.95 -12.34
CA PHE A 92 -5.35 -23.55 -11.68
C PHE A 92 -4.79 -24.68 -10.81
N GLY A 93 -3.47 -24.79 -10.73
CA GLY A 93 -2.82 -25.67 -9.75
C GLY A 93 -3.21 -25.27 -8.32
N LYS A 94 -3.46 -26.28 -7.47
CA LYS A 94 -4.00 -26.14 -6.10
C LYS A 94 -3.37 -25.00 -5.28
N LYS A 95 -2.04 -24.91 -5.26
CA LYS A 95 -1.30 -23.86 -4.53
C LYS A 95 -1.56 -22.44 -5.07
N THR A 96 -1.73 -22.30 -6.38
CA THR A 96 -2.04 -21.02 -7.02
C THR A 96 -3.48 -20.62 -6.73
N GLN A 97 -4.41 -21.57 -6.80
CA GLN A 97 -5.82 -21.35 -6.46
C GLN A 97 -5.98 -20.90 -5.00
N GLU A 98 -5.35 -21.60 -4.05
CA GLU A 98 -5.36 -21.23 -2.63
C GLU A 98 -4.84 -19.79 -2.42
N LYS A 99 -3.75 -19.42 -3.08
CA LYS A 99 -3.19 -18.05 -3.00
C LYS A 99 -4.11 -17.00 -3.60
N ILE A 100 -4.73 -17.27 -4.74
CA ILE A 100 -5.63 -16.31 -5.39
C ILE A 100 -6.89 -16.11 -4.55
N VAL A 101 -7.51 -17.20 -4.08
CA VAL A 101 -8.69 -17.13 -3.20
C VAL A 101 -8.37 -16.43 -1.89
N ALA A 102 -7.23 -16.73 -1.27
CA ALA A 102 -6.76 -16.01 -0.09
C ALA A 102 -6.54 -14.53 -0.40
N GLY A 103 -5.91 -14.19 -1.52
CA GLY A 103 -5.69 -12.81 -1.96
C GLY A 103 -6.99 -12.03 -2.19
N ILE A 104 -8.02 -12.67 -2.77
CA ILE A 104 -9.34 -12.05 -2.97
C ILE A 104 -10.02 -11.76 -1.63
N LYS A 105 -10.04 -12.74 -0.72
CA LYS A 105 -10.57 -12.54 0.65
C LYS A 105 -9.79 -11.48 1.43
N ASN A 106 -8.48 -11.47 1.27
CA ASN A 106 -7.60 -10.50 1.89
C ASN A 106 -7.86 -9.10 1.34
N ARG A 107 -8.08 -8.92 0.03
CA ARG A 107 -8.49 -7.61 -0.52
C ARG A 107 -9.77 -7.09 0.14
N GLU A 108 -10.76 -7.95 0.33
CA GLU A 108 -12.01 -7.58 1.03
C GLU A 108 -11.82 -7.25 2.51
N ALA A 109 -10.77 -7.79 3.14
CA ALA A 109 -10.43 -7.55 4.54
C ALA A 109 -9.52 -6.31 4.72
N TYR A 110 -8.42 -6.20 3.96
CA TYR A 110 -7.43 -5.11 4.01
C TYR A 110 -7.88 -3.83 3.30
N GLY A 111 -8.92 -3.91 2.44
CA GLY A 111 -9.58 -2.73 1.88
C GLY A 111 -10.56 -2.05 2.85
N ARG A 112 -10.86 -2.69 3.99
CA ARG A 112 -11.74 -2.11 5.02
C ARG A 112 -10.93 -1.16 5.86
N ARG A 113 -11.39 0.09 5.93
CA ARG A 113 -10.96 0.97 7.01
C ARG A 113 -11.74 0.60 8.26
N HIS A 114 -11.07 0.63 9.39
CA HIS A 114 -11.64 0.36 10.70
C HIS A 114 -11.98 1.67 11.39
N LEU A 115 -13.04 1.69 12.21
CA LEU A 115 -13.28 2.84 13.07
C LEU A 115 -12.07 3.00 14.00
N TRP A 116 -11.71 4.24 14.29
CA TRP A 116 -10.59 4.53 15.17
C TRP A 116 -10.69 3.79 16.50
N TRP A 117 -11.91 3.68 17.06
CA TRP A 117 -12.12 3.04 18.35
C TRP A 117 -11.82 1.54 18.34
N ASP A 118 -12.32 0.82 17.33
CA ASP A 118 -12.01 -0.61 17.15
C ASP A 118 -10.50 -0.83 16.95
N ALA A 119 -9.86 0.05 16.17
CA ALA A 119 -8.43 -0.04 15.91
C ALA A 119 -7.60 0.23 17.17
N TRP A 120 -8.03 1.17 18.01
CA TRP A 120 -7.37 1.51 19.27
C TRP A 120 -7.41 0.35 20.28
N GLU A 121 -8.56 -0.31 20.43
CA GLU A 121 -8.70 -1.46 21.35
C GLU A 121 -7.71 -2.59 21.03
N ILE A 122 -7.36 -2.75 19.76
CA ILE A 122 -6.34 -3.71 19.31
C ILE A 122 -4.91 -3.15 19.46
N ALA A 123 -4.71 -1.88 19.12
CA ALA A 123 -3.39 -1.26 19.10
C ALA A 123 -2.79 -1.06 20.50
N GLU A 124 -3.60 -0.67 21.48
CA GLU A 124 -3.11 -0.30 22.80
C GLU A 124 -2.42 -1.48 23.53
N PRO A 125 -3.00 -2.70 23.60
CA PRO A 125 -2.31 -3.87 24.16
C PRO A 125 -0.98 -4.20 23.47
N ILE A 126 -0.90 -4.00 22.15
CA ILE A 126 0.32 -4.26 21.38
C ILE A 126 1.41 -3.28 21.78
N VAL A 127 1.11 -1.98 21.84
CA VAL A 127 2.07 -0.95 22.27
C VAL A 127 2.55 -1.22 23.69
N GLN A 128 1.65 -1.59 24.61
CA GLN A 128 2.02 -1.92 25.98
C GLN A 128 2.90 -3.18 26.06
N GLY A 129 2.60 -4.21 25.26
CA GLY A 129 3.45 -5.39 25.15
C GLY A 129 4.86 -5.06 24.66
N ILE A 130 4.98 -4.22 23.62
CA ILE A 130 6.27 -3.75 23.11
C ILE A 130 7.02 -2.95 24.19
N ARG A 131 6.34 -2.05 24.91
CA ARG A 131 6.94 -1.26 26.01
C ARG A 131 7.43 -2.14 27.16
N GLY A 132 6.85 -3.32 27.36
CA GLY A 132 7.26 -4.28 28.39
C GLY A 132 8.56 -5.02 28.08
N LEU A 133 9.09 -4.92 26.86
CA LEU A 133 10.33 -5.59 26.48
C LEU A 133 11.55 -4.83 27.02
N SER A 134 12.47 -5.56 27.66
CA SER A 134 13.68 -4.97 28.28
C SER A 134 14.59 -4.22 27.29
N ALA A 135 14.57 -4.61 26.02
CA ALA A 135 15.34 -3.96 24.96
C ALA A 135 14.72 -2.64 24.46
N VAL A 136 13.48 -2.31 24.85
CA VAL A 136 12.74 -1.15 24.34
C VAL A 136 12.92 0.04 25.29
N ARG A 137 13.38 1.16 24.75
CA ARG A 137 13.42 2.46 25.47
C ARG A 137 12.10 3.20 25.37
N ARG A 138 11.46 3.13 24.19
CA ARG A 138 10.19 3.78 23.91
C ARG A 138 9.49 3.10 22.74
N ALA A 139 8.17 3.03 22.81
CA ALA A 139 7.33 2.64 21.69
C ALA A 139 6.05 3.50 21.65
N GLU A 140 5.59 3.81 20.44
CA GLU A 140 4.37 4.58 20.19
C GLU A 140 3.62 4.01 18.98
N ALA A 141 2.29 4.06 19.03
CA ALA A 141 1.48 3.96 17.83
C ALA A 141 1.73 5.20 16.94
N ALA A 142 1.76 4.98 15.62
CA ALA A 142 2.01 5.99 14.61
C ALA A 142 0.88 6.01 13.57
N GLY A 143 1.20 6.46 12.35
CA GLY A 143 0.27 6.33 11.24
C GLY A 143 -1.03 7.11 11.42
N SER A 144 -2.09 6.57 10.81
CA SER A 144 -3.43 7.16 10.85
C SER A 144 -4.09 7.09 12.24
N LEU A 145 -3.77 6.07 13.03
CA LEU A 145 -4.24 5.93 14.41
C LEU A 145 -3.75 7.11 15.28
N ARG A 146 -2.45 7.43 15.24
CA ARG A 146 -1.86 8.55 16.00
C ARG A 146 -2.44 9.91 15.62
N ARG A 147 -2.79 10.10 14.35
CA ARG A 147 -3.36 11.36 13.85
C ARG A 147 -4.83 11.56 14.25
N GLY A 148 -5.47 10.57 14.88
CA GLY A 148 -6.88 10.65 15.24
C GLY A 148 -7.80 10.66 14.02
N MET A 149 -7.38 10.02 12.92
CA MET A 149 -8.25 9.90 11.75
C MET A 149 -9.48 9.07 12.11
N GLU A 150 -10.66 9.48 11.65
CA GLU A 150 -11.94 8.79 11.91
C GLU A 150 -11.90 7.30 11.56
N THR A 151 -11.12 6.97 10.52
CA THR A 151 -10.90 5.58 10.10
C THR A 151 -9.42 5.26 9.87
N VAL A 152 -9.02 4.07 10.30
CA VAL A 152 -7.65 3.56 10.29
C VAL A 152 -7.52 2.43 9.28
N GLY A 153 -6.43 2.41 8.51
CA GLY A 153 -6.15 1.33 7.55
C GLY A 153 -5.43 0.18 8.23
N ASP A 154 -4.14 0.37 8.48
CA ASP A 154 -3.26 -0.49 9.24
C ASP A 154 -2.79 0.18 10.55
N LEU A 155 -2.17 -0.62 11.41
CA LEU A 155 -1.58 -0.19 12.67
C LEU A 155 -0.07 -0.08 12.52
N ASP A 156 0.43 1.14 12.63
CA ASP A 156 1.86 1.43 12.61
C ASP A 156 2.41 1.58 14.03
N PHE A 157 3.57 0.99 14.29
CA PHE A 157 4.30 1.15 15.56
C PHE A 157 5.73 1.59 15.30
N ILE A 158 6.18 2.60 16.04
CA ILE A 158 7.57 3.05 16.03
C ILE A 158 8.21 2.69 17.36
N VAL A 159 9.35 2.02 17.30
CA VAL A 159 10.04 1.47 18.47
C VAL A 159 11.49 1.94 18.48
N ALA A 160 11.89 2.58 19.58
CA ALA A 160 13.28 2.87 19.89
C ALA A 160 13.80 1.78 20.83
N ALA A 161 14.70 0.93 20.33
CA ALA A 161 15.25 -0.21 21.06
C ALA A 161 16.79 -0.18 21.07
N THR A 162 17.39 -0.76 22.11
CA THR A 162 18.84 -1.02 22.18
C THR A 162 19.25 -2.28 21.44
N ASP A 163 18.33 -3.25 21.37
CA ASP A 163 18.46 -4.47 20.57
C ASP A 163 17.13 -4.73 19.86
N VAL A 164 17.18 -4.86 18.54
CA VAL A 164 15.99 -4.89 17.68
C VAL A 164 15.51 -6.32 17.46
N ALA A 165 16.41 -7.30 17.43
CA ALA A 165 16.06 -8.68 17.09
C ALA A 165 15.01 -9.28 18.05
N PRO A 166 15.11 -9.09 19.39
CA PRO A 166 14.10 -9.60 20.33
C PRO A 166 12.73 -8.92 20.16
N VAL A 167 12.72 -7.63 19.76
CA VAL A 167 11.48 -6.88 19.53
C VAL A 167 10.76 -7.39 18.29
N VAL A 168 11.51 -7.58 17.20
CA VAL A 168 10.97 -8.14 15.95
C VAL A 168 10.47 -9.57 16.18
N GLU A 169 11.22 -10.38 16.93
CA GLU A 169 10.81 -11.74 17.25
C GLU A 169 9.52 -11.77 18.05
N TRP A 170 9.42 -10.99 19.14
CA TRP A 170 8.21 -10.88 19.94
C TRP A 170 7.01 -10.42 19.10
N PHE A 171 7.19 -9.38 18.28
CA PHE A 171 6.12 -8.85 17.44
C PHE A 171 5.61 -9.88 16.42
N THR A 172 6.51 -10.63 15.78
CA THR A 172 6.14 -11.65 14.79
C THR A 172 5.59 -12.94 15.37
N THR A 173 5.69 -13.14 16.69
CA THR A 173 5.25 -14.37 17.38
C THR A 173 4.14 -14.15 18.41
N MET A 174 3.69 -12.90 18.60
CA MET A 174 2.63 -12.59 19.57
C MET A 174 1.32 -13.28 19.22
N ALA A 175 0.51 -13.56 20.25
CA ALA A 175 -0.81 -14.15 20.06
C ALA A 175 -1.68 -13.26 19.16
N GLY A 176 -2.34 -13.87 18.18
CA GLY A 176 -3.17 -13.17 17.19
C GLY A 176 -2.49 -12.95 15.83
N VAL A 177 -1.17 -13.10 15.73
CA VAL A 177 -0.47 -13.12 14.44
C VAL A 177 -0.84 -14.37 13.66
N LYS A 178 -1.34 -14.20 12.43
CA LYS A 178 -1.74 -15.30 11.54
C LYS A 178 -0.70 -15.58 10.45
N GLU A 179 -0.08 -14.53 9.93
CA GLU A 179 0.91 -14.61 8.86
C GLU A 179 1.97 -13.54 9.11
N VAL A 180 3.21 -13.79 8.70
CA VAL A 180 4.26 -12.76 8.66
C VAL A 180 4.50 -12.39 7.21
N THR A 181 4.09 -11.18 6.82
CA THR A 181 4.16 -10.72 5.43
C THR A 181 5.53 -10.13 5.07
N ALA A 182 6.25 -9.60 6.07
CA ALA A 182 7.63 -9.16 5.93
C ALA A 182 8.38 -9.26 7.27
N LYS A 183 9.65 -9.67 7.25
CA LYS A 183 10.55 -9.68 8.41
C LYS A 183 11.97 -9.32 7.97
N GLY A 184 12.49 -8.23 8.50
CA GLY A 184 13.84 -7.74 8.28
C GLY A 184 14.50 -7.33 9.59
N GLU A 185 15.72 -6.80 9.50
CA GLU A 185 16.54 -6.46 10.67
C GLU A 185 15.91 -5.37 11.55
N THR A 186 15.20 -4.42 10.94
CA THR A 186 14.62 -3.24 11.64
C THR A 186 13.13 -3.05 11.41
N LYS A 187 12.48 -3.94 10.65
CA LYS A 187 11.07 -3.83 10.28
C LYS A 187 10.43 -5.20 10.14
N ALA A 188 9.20 -5.33 10.61
CA ALA A 188 8.35 -6.47 10.34
C ALA A 188 6.91 -6.05 10.04
N SER A 189 6.15 -6.95 9.43
CA SER A 189 4.74 -6.79 9.09
C SER A 189 4.04 -8.14 9.23
N VAL A 190 2.86 -8.14 9.82
CA VAL A 190 2.03 -9.31 10.17
C VAL A 190 0.60 -9.13 9.70
#